data_AF-B1G3V9-F1
#
_entry.id   AF-B1G3V9-F1
#
_cell.length_a   1.000
_cell.length_b   1.000
_cell.length_c   1.000
_cell.angle_alpha   90.00
_cell.angle_beta   90.00
_cell.angle_gamma   90.00
#
_symmetry.space_group_name_H-M   'P 1'
#
loop_
_entity.id
_entity.type
_entity.pdbx_description
1 polymer ?
#
loop_
_entity_poly.entity_id
_entity_poly.type
_entity_poly.pdbx_seq_one_letter_code
_entity_poly.pdbx_strand_id
1 'polypeptide(L)'
;MYNKHGRRQRAVDDSFSVRSGGASVWFSNGMALKSTIYKAELQIANMDRHYYADHSLTIARHPSETDERMMVRVAAFALFAQERLEFCKGLSDVDEPDLWQKDLTGAIETWIEVGQPDERRIAKASGRSNEVIVMPTAAGLRTSGGRACATRSSACAM
;
A
#
# COMPACT_ATOMS: atom_id res chain seq x y z
N MET A 1 -18.09 1.37 -32.57
CA MET A 1 -18.78 1.08 -33.86
C MET A 1 -18.43 -0.35 -34.27
N TYR A 2 -19.42 -1.20 -34.55
CA TYR A 2 -19.23 -2.57 -35.07
C TYR A 2 -19.05 -2.52 -36.60
N ASN A 3 -18.14 -3.32 -37.16
CA ASN A 3 -18.02 -3.53 -38.60
C ASN A 3 -18.98 -4.65 -39.07
N LYS A 4 -19.34 -4.62 -40.36
CA LYS A 4 -20.44 -5.38 -40.99
C LYS A 4 -20.27 -6.92 -41.06
N HIS A 5 -19.35 -7.54 -40.30
CA HIS A 5 -19.09 -8.99 -40.34
C HIS A 5 -18.94 -9.69 -38.97
N GLY A 6 -19.37 -9.06 -37.86
CA GLY A 6 -19.60 -9.77 -36.60
C GLY A 6 -18.39 -10.42 -35.90
N ARG A 7 -17.14 -10.04 -36.21
CA ARG A 7 -15.96 -10.45 -35.43
C ARG A 7 -15.39 -9.27 -34.64
N ARG A 8 -15.18 -9.50 -33.34
CA ARG A 8 -14.58 -8.57 -32.38
C ARG A 8 -13.16 -8.21 -32.85
N GLN A 9 -12.92 -6.94 -33.19
CA GLN A 9 -11.57 -6.40 -33.43
C GLN A 9 -10.74 -6.54 -32.14
N ARG A 10 -9.76 -7.45 -32.14
CA ARG A 10 -8.64 -7.41 -31.21
C ARG A 10 -7.69 -6.33 -31.73
N ALA A 11 -7.71 -5.17 -31.11
CA ALA A 11 -6.60 -4.23 -31.20
C ALA A 11 -5.64 -4.59 -30.06
N VAL A 12 -4.57 -5.30 -30.39
CA VAL A 12 -3.36 -5.37 -29.56
C VAL A 12 -2.19 -5.25 -30.53
N ASP A 13 -2.01 -4.02 -30.99
CA ASP A 13 -0.76 -3.56 -31.57
C ASP A 13 -0.31 -2.35 -30.73
N ASP A 14 0.05 -2.58 -29.46
CA ASP A 14 0.79 -1.58 -28.66
C ASP A 14 2.28 -1.69 -29.01
N SER A 15 2.58 -1.44 -30.29
CA SER A 15 3.95 -1.19 -30.75
C SER A 15 4.15 0.33 -30.82
N PHE A 16 4.54 0.93 -29.69
CA PHE A 16 4.94 2.33 -29.69
C PHE A 16 6.38 2.45 -30.20
N SER A 17 6.54 2.79 -31.47
CA SER A 17 7.83 3.13 -32.07
C SER A 17 8.19 4.57 -31.73
N VAL A 18 9.14 4.77 -30.80
CA VAL A 18 9.88 6.04 -30.72
C VAL A 18 11.02 5.95 -31.72
N ARG A 19 10.95 6.80 -32.76
CA ARG A 19 12.12 7.04 -33.62
C ARG A 19 13.02 8.05 -32.93
N SER A 20 14.04 7.56 -32.25
CA SER A 20 15.28 8.30 -32.01
C SER A 20 16.42 7.46 -32.57
N GLY A 21 17.17 8.04 -33.50
CA GLY A 21 18.19 7.33 -34.26
C GLY A 21 19.29 6.73 -33.36
N GLY A 22 19.77 5.55 -33.78
CA GLY A 22 21.04 4.96 -33.35
C GLY A 22 20.96 4.09 -32.09
N ALA A 23 21.18 2.79 -32.28
CA ALA A 23 21.33 1.71 -31.29
C ALA A 23 20.03 1.14 -30.68
N SER A 24 19.65 -0.03 -31.19
CA SER A 24 18.68 -0.95 -30.59
C SER A 24 19.24 -1.55 -29.30
N VAL A 25 18.96 -0.92 -28.16
CA VAL A 25 19.17 -1.55 -26.85
C VAL A 25 17.96 -2.43 -26.56
N TRP A 26 18.16 -3.74 -26.67
CA TRP A 26 17.18 -4.74 -26.25
C TRP A 26 17.25 -4.86 -24.72
N PHE A 27 16.27 -4.31 -24.01
CA PHE A 27 16.06 -4.66 -22.62
C PHE A 27 15.26 -5.96 -22.56
N SER A 28 15.89 -7.00 -22.01
CA SER A 28 15.24 -8.28 -21.70
C SER A 28 14.13 -8.04 -20.67
N ASN A 29 12.87 -8.28 -21.05
CA ASN A 29 11.74 -8.32 -20.13
C ASN A 29 11.87 -9.53 -19.20
N GLY A 30 12.50 -9.33 -18.04
CA GLY A 30 12.08 -10.08 -16.86
C GLY A 30 10.63 -9.69 -16.57
N MET A 31 9.73 -10.67 -16.47
CA MET A 31 8.32 -10.47 -16.12
C MET A 31 8.17 -9.85 -14.73
N ALA A 32 8.32 -8.53 -14.64
CA ALA A 32 7.84 -7.72 -13.55
C ALA A 32 6.49 -7.15 -13.99
N LEU A 33 5.41 -7.74 -13.48
CA LEU A 33 4.09 -7.13 -13.62
C LEU A 33 4.19 -5.68 -13.10
N LYS A 34 3.80 -4.70 -13.91
CA LYS A 34 3.88 -3.29 -13.51
C LYS A 34 2.91 -3.04 -12.36
N SER A 35 3.29 -2.18 -11.41
CA SER A 35 2.37 -1.72 -10.38
C SER A 35 1.17 -1.02 -11.02
N THR A 36 -0.01 -1.24 -10.45
CA THR A 36 -1.24 -0.54 -10.89
C THR A 36 -1.43 0.69 -10.01
N ILE A 37 -1.63 1.86 -10.61
CA ILE A 37 -1.88 3.10 -9.86
C ILE A 37 -3.38 3.28 -9.66
N TYR A 38 -3.80 3.41 -8.41
CA TYR A 38 -5.15 3.76 -8.00
C TYR A 38 -5.18 5.19 -7.47
N LYS A 39 -6.26 5.89 -7.77
CA LYS A 39 -6.55 7.21 -7.20
C LYS A 39 -7.82 7.10 -6.38
N ALA A 40 -7.80 7.66 -5.18
CA ALA A 40 -8.94 7.69 -4.29
C ALA A 40 -9.03 9.07 -3.62
N GLU A 41 -10.24 9.64 -3.61
CA GLU A 41 -10.53 10.84 -2.84
C GLU A 41 -11.21 10.38 -1.54
N LEU A 42 -10.63 10.75 -0.41
CA LEU A 42 -11.12 10.36 0.91
C LEU A 42 -11.46 11.60 1.72
N GLN A 43 -12.74 11.73 2.07
CA GLN A 43 -13.21 12.77 2.97
C GLN A 43 -13.41 12.16 4.36
N ILE A 44 -12.65 12.65 5.33
CA ILE A 44 -12.66 12.11 6.71
C ILE A 44 -13.34 13.13 7.60
N ALA A 45 -14.38 12.69 8.30
CA ALA A 45 -15.04 13.43 9.37
C ALA A 45 -15.05 12.58 10.63
N ASN A 46 -13.97 12.67 11.41
CA ASN A 46 -13.81 11.92 12.66
C ASN A 46 -14.13 12.84 13.85
N MET A 47 -15.33 12.68 14.41
CA MET A 47 -15.82 13.50 15.52
C MET A 47 -15.07 13.23 16.83
N ASP A 48 -14.67 11.99 17.09
CA ASP A 48 -14.02 11.59 18.34
C ASP A 48 -12.64 12.25 18.50
N ARG A 49 -11.95 12.49 17.37
CA ARG A 49 -10.63 13.14 17.34
C ARG A 49 -10.68 14.58 16.82
N HIS A 50 -11.87 15.09 16.52
CA HIS A 50 -12.06 16.37 15.82
C HIS A 50 -11.20 16.52 14.55
N TYR A 51 -11.01 15.44 13.80
CA TYR A 51 -10.21 15.42 12.58
C TYR A 51 -11.12 15.49 11.35
N TYR A 52 -11.02 16.59 10.62
CA TYR A 52 -11.78 16.85 9.40
C TYR A 52 -10.81 17.21 8.28
N ALA A 53 -10.68 16.35 7.28
CA ALA A 53 -9.73 16.54 6.20
C ALA A 53 -10.16 15.81 4.92
N ASP A 54 -9.81 16.41 3.79
CA ASP A 54 -9.90 15.80 2.47
C ASP A 54 -8.52 15.33 2.03
N HIS A 55 -8.43 14.09 1.54
CA HIS A 55 -7.19 13.48 1.09
C HIS A 55 -7.30 12.92 -0.32
N SER A 56 -6.50 13.46 -1.23
CA SER A 56 -6.32 12.92 -2.59
C SER A 56 -5.19 11.88 -2.60
N LEU A 57 -5.55 10.61 -2.49
CA LEU A 57 -4.60 9.51 -2.36
C LEU A 57 -4.17 8.97 -3.74
N THR A 58 -2.87 8.77 -3.91
CA THR A 58 -2.29 8.02 -5.05
C THR A 58 -1.62 6.76 -4.54
N ILE A 59 -2.18 5.60 -4.85
CA ILE A 59 -1.77 4.31 -4.29
C ILE A 59 -1.17 3.45 -5.40
N ALA A 60 0.08 3.05 -5.21
CA ALA A 60 0.70 2.05 -6.08
C ALA A 60 0.42 0.64 -5.53
N ARG A 61 -0.37 -0.14 -6.26
CA ARG A 61 -0.68 -1.54 -5.94
C ARG A 61 0.37 -2.47 -6.55
N HIS A 62 1.01 -3.26 -5.71
CA HIS A 62 1.96 -4.29 -6.16
C HIS A 62 1.19 -5.44 -6.86
N PRO A 63 1.75 -6.13 -7.87
CA PRO A 63 1.05 -7.23 -8.57
C PRO A 63 0.61 -8.38 -7.66
N SER A 64 1.38 -8.65 -6.60
CA SER A 64 1.04 -9.66 -5.59
C SER A 64 0.12 -9.12 -4.49
N GLU A 65 -0.21 -7.82 -4.51
CA GLU A 65 -1.16 -7.23 -3.58
C GLU A 65 -2.60 -7.45 -4.05
N THR A 66 -3.43 -7.98 -3.15
CA THR A 66 -4.85 -8.20 -3.44
C THR A 66 -5.65 -6.90 -3.26
N ASP A 67 -6.80 -6.81 -3.95
CA ASP A 67 -7.71 -5.67 -3.77
C ASP A 67 -8.18 -5.53 -2.33
N GLU A 68 -8.45 -6.65 -1.65
CA GLU A 68 -8.79 -6.66 -0.23
C GLU A 68 -7.69 -5.99 0.61
N ARG A 69 -6.43 -6.40 0.43
CA ARG A 69 -5.31 -5.84 1.19
C ARG A 69 -5.12 -4.35 0.90
N MET A 70 -5.20 -3.95 -0.36
CA MET A 70 -5.13 -2.54 -0.76
C MET A 70 -6.24 -1.72 -0.07
N MET A 71 -7.48 -2.22 -0.05
CA MET A 71 -8.58 -1.54 0.63
C MET A 71 -8.39 -1.48 2.15
N VAL A 72 -7.78 -2.50 2.76
CA VAL A 72 -7.43 -2.44 4.19
C VAL A 72 -6.35 -1.39 4.46
N ARG A 73 -5.39 -1.16 3.55
CA ARG A 73 -4.45 -0.02 3.68
C ARG A 73 -5.17 1.32 3.62
N VAL A 74 -6.15 1.48 2.76
CA VAL A 74 -6.99 2.69 2.69
C VAL A 74 -7.79 2.87 3.97
N ALA A 75 -8.38 1.79 4.50
CA ALA A 75 -9.08 1.83 5.78
C ALA A 75 -8.13 2.17 6.94
N ALA A 76 -6.91 1.64 6.94
CA ALA A 76 -5.87 1.99 7.90
C ALA A 76 -5.53 3.48 7.84
N PHE A 77 -5.37 4.03 6.63
CA PHE A 77 -5.19 5.46 6.44
C PHE A 77 -6.34 6.24 7.07
N ALA A 78 -7.59 5.90 6.74
CA ALA A 78 -8.77 6.61 7.25
C ALA A 78 -8.88 6.58 8.79
N LEU A 79 -8.56 5.45 9.41
CA LEU A 79 -8.66 5.24 10.86
C LEU A 79 -7.54 5.95 11.65
N PHE A 80 -6.36 6.08 11.05
CA PHE A 80 -5.20 6.70 11.68
C PHE A 80 -4.79 8.03 11.06
N ALA A 81 -5.67 8.61 10.23
CA ALA A 81 -5.40 9.81 9.44
C ALA A 81 -4.93 10.96 10.32
N GLN A 82 -3.77 11.48 9.95
CA GLN A 82 -3.05 12.57 10.60
C GLN A 82 -2.24 13.30 9.54
N GLU A 83 -1.74 14.50 9.86
CA GLU A 83 -1.09 15.41 8.90
C GLU A 83 0.09 14.77 8.15
N ARG A 84 0.87 13.88 8.80
CA ARG A 84 2.09 13.27 8.25
C ARG A 84 2.00 11.75 8.05
N LEU A 85 0.77 11.22 7.92
CA LEU A 85 0.59 9.81 7.59
C LEU A 85 0.80 9.59 6.08
N GLU A 86 1.68 8.65 5.72
CA GLU A 86 2.06 8.40 4.32
C GLU A 86 1.93 6.93 3.96
N PHE A 87 1.58 6.65 2.69
CA PHE A 87 1.70 5.32 2.12
C PHE A 87 3.14 5.01 1.75
N CYS A 88 3.55 3.79 2.04
CA CYS A 88 4.90 3.30 1.75
C CYS A 88 4.87 2.16 0.72
N LYS A 89 6.04 1.62 0.40
CA LYS A 89 6.19 0.51 -0.56
C LYS A 89 5.71 -0.84 -0.03
N GLY A 90 5.57 -1.02 1.29
CA GLY A 90 4.99 -2.20 1.94
C GLY A 90 5.54 -3.50 1.38
N LEU A 91 4.69 -4.31 0.75
CA LEU A 91 5.07 -5.59 0.13
C LEU A 91 6.24 -5.52 -0.87
N SER A 92 6.53 -4.33 -1.41
CA SER A 92 7.64 -4.15 -2.37
C SER A 92 8.98 -3.86 -1.69
N ASP A 93 8.98 -3.52 -0.39
CA ASP A 93 10.17 -3.17 0.36
C ASP A 93 10.06 -3.61 1.83
N VAL A 94 10.88 -4.58 2.22
CA VAL A 94 10.86 -5.14 3.58
C VAL A 94 11.35 -4.17 4.65
N ASP A 95 11.98 -3.05 4.26
CA ASP A 95 12.43 -1.98 5.14
C ASP A 95 11.37 -0.90 5.36
N GLU A 96 10.25 -0.93 4.63
CA GLU A 96 9.17 0.03 4.78
C GLU A 96 7.88 -0.66 5.29
N PRO A 97 7.05 0.03 6.09
CA PRO A 97 5.70 -0.43 6.45
C PRO A 97 4.75 -0.35 5.25
N ASP A 98 3.47 -0.63 5.46
CA ASP A 98 2.43 -0.22 4.51
C ASP A 98 2.09 1.26 4.60
N LEU A 99 2.08 1.78 5.83
CA LEU A 99 1.96 3.20 6.15
C LEU A 99 2.83 3.55 7.36
N TRP A 100 3.34 4.77 7.38
CA TRP A 100 3.97 5.32 8.58
C TRP A 100 3.54 6.76 8.84
N GLN A 101 3.75 7.18 10.07
CA GLN A 101 3.80 8.58 10.44
C GLN A 101 5.20 8.90 10.91
N LYS A 102 5.75 10.01 10.41
CA LYS A 102 7.02 10.55 10.86
C LYS A 102 6.85 11.92 11.50
N ASP A 103 7.74 12.23 12.43
CA ASP A 103 7.86 13.57 12.98
C ASP A 103 8.62 14.50 12.01
N LEU A 104 8.89 15.73 12.46
CA LEU A 104 9.66 16.71 11.68
C LEU A 104 11.16 16.40 11.60
N THR A 105 11.67 15.50 12.44
CA THR A 105 13.08 15.06 12.43
C THR A 105 13.30 13.86 11.51
N GLY A 106 12.21 13.22 11.05
CA GLY A 106 12.22 12.01 10.25
C GLY A 106 12.17 10.72 11.07
N ALA A 107 12.07 10.81 12.41
CA ALA A 107 11.86 9.68 13.28
C ALA A 107 10.45 9.10 13.06
N ILE A 108 10.33 7.77 13.09
CA ILE A 108 9.05 7.10 12.85
C ILE A 108 8.26 7.11 14.16
N GLU A 109 7.16 7.86 14.20
CA GLU A 109 6.26 7.87 15.34
C GLU A 109 5.38 6.63 15.33
N THR A 110 4.75 6.34 14.20
CA THR A 110 3.83 5.19 14.05
C THR A 110 4.20 4.35 12.84
N TRP A 111 4.34 3.05 13.04
CA TRP A 111 4.52 2.03 12.01
C TRP A 111 3.23 1.22 11.86
N ILE A 112 2.62 1.22 10.67
CA ILE A 112 1.37 0.51 10.40
C ILE A 112 1.60 -0.59 9.37
N GLU A 113 1.28 -1.81 9.79
CA GLU A 113 1.45 -3.02 8.98
C GLU A 113 0.09 -3.67 8.69
N VAL A 114 -0.17 -4.03 7.43
CA VAL A 114 -1.39 -4.68 7.00
C VAL A 114 -1.16 -6.16 6.69
N GLY A 115 -1.97 -7.02 7.33
CA GLY A 115 -1.96 -8.47 7.16
C GLY A 115 -1.47 -9.19 8.40
N GLN A 116 -0.56 -10.15 8.20
CA GLN A 116 0.03 -10.96 9.26
C GLN A 116 1.56 -10.91 9.16
N PRO A 117 2.19 -9.89 9.76
CA PRO A 117 3.64 -9.88 9.87
C PRO A 117 4.12 -11.04 10.74
N ASP A 118 5.29 -11.55 10.41
CA ASP A 118 6.00 -12.49 11.28
C ASP A 118 6.60 -11.75 12.50
N GLU A 119 7.03 -12.51 13.49
CA GLU A 119 7.61 -11.96 14.72
C GLU A 119 8.85 -11.11 14.44
N ARG A 120 9.65 -11.49 13.44
CA ARG A 120 10.85 -10.75 13.03
C ARG A 120 10.50 -9.36 12.51
N ARG A 121 9.45 -9.25 11.68
CA ARG A 121 8.98 -7.96 11.14
C ARG A 121 8.41 -7.07 12.25
N ILE A 122 7.68 -7.65 13.20
CA ILE A 122 7.19 -6.91 14.38
C ILE A 122 8.37 -6.40 15.22
N ALA A 123 9.34 -7.25 15.54
CA ALA A 123 10.51 -6.86 16.34
C ALA A 123 11.30 -5.71 15.66
N LYS A 124 11.47 -5.79 14.34
CA LYS A 124 12.11 -4.73 13.54
C LYS A 124 11.31 -3.42 13.58
N ALA A 125 9.99 -3.48 13.44
CA ALA A 125 9.14 -2.30 13.52
C ALA A 125 9.23 -1.64 14.91
N SER A 126 9.17 -2.43 15.97
CA SER A 126 9.27 -1.95 17.36
C SER A 126 10.61 -1.30 17.66
N GLY A 127 11.71 -1.77 17.05
CA GLY A 127 13.02 -1.15 17.21
C GLY A 127 13.21 0.16 16.42
N ARG A 128 12.27 0.50 15.53
CA ARG A 128 12.39 1.66 14.62
C ARG A 128 11.32 2.72 14.82
N SER A 129 10.30 2.44 15.62
CA SER A 129 9.14 3.31 15.79
C SER A 129 8.65 3.34 17.23
N ASN A 130 7.99 4.43 17.62
CA ASN A 130 7.42 4.56 18.97
C ASN A 130 6.14 3.73 19.13
N GLU A 131 5.37 3.55 18.07
CA GLU A 131 4.13 2.78 18.07
C GLU A 131 4.07 1.85 16.85
N VAL A 132 3.75 0.58 17.07
CA VAL A 132 3.49 -0.41 16.02
C VAL A 132 2.03 -0.82 16.04
N ILE A 133 1.38 -0.72 14.89
CA ILE A 133 -0.02 -1.10 14.69
C ILE A 133 -0.09 -2.19 13.62
N VAL A 134 -0.70 -3.32 13.96
CA VAL A 134 -0.98 -4.39 12.98
C VAL A 134 -2.46 -4.41 12.67
N MET A 135 -2.80 -4.19 11.41
CA MET A 135 -4.16 -4.30 10.88
C MET A 135 -4.35 -5.63 10.15
N PRO A 136 -5.04 -6.61 10.76
CA PRO A 136 -5.22 -7.91 10.15
C PRO A 136 -6.15 -7.85 8.94
N THR A 137 -5.83 -8.62 7.90
CA THR A 137 -6.75 -8.88 6.77
C THR A 137 -7.60 -10.11 7.05
N ALA A 138 -8.74 -10.26 6.38
CA ALA A 138 -9.62 -11.42 6.61
C ALA A 138 -8.94 -12.74 6.23
N ALA A 139 -8.05 -12.71 5.23
CA ALA A 139 -7.16 -13.83 4.91
C ALA A 139 -6.29 -14.26 6.09
N GLY A 140 -5.77 -13.31 6.86
CA GLY A 140 -5.00 -13.60 8.06
C GLY A 140 -5.85 -14.14 9.20
N LEU A 141 -7.01 -13.53 9.48
CA LEU A 141 -7.86 -13.96 10.59
C LEU A 141 -8.25 -15.45 10.57
N ARG A 142 -8.22 -16.10 9.40
CA ARG A 142 -8.51 -17.53 9.22
C ARG A 142 -7.37 -18.48 9.63
N THR A 143 -6.12 -18.03 9.59
CA THR A 143 -4.94 -18.88 9.87
C THR A 143 -4.50 -18.80 11.33
N SER A 144 -4.73 -17.65 11.97
CA SER A 144 -4.45 -17.45 13.40
C SER A 144 -5.67 -17.86 14.21
N GLY A 145 -5.65 -19.05 14.81
CA GLY A 145 -6.72 -19.54 15.67
C GLY A 145 -7.03 -18.54 16.80
N GLY A 146 -8.14 -17.81 16.63
CA GLY A 146 -8.83 -17.04 17.67
C GLY A 146 -7.97 -16.08 18.49
N ARG A 147 -7.62 -14.92 17.94
CA ARG A 147 -7.53 -13.58 18.58
C ARG A 147 -6.67 -12.68 17.71
N ALA A 148 -7.31 -11.89 16.86
CA ALA A 148 -6.66 -10.81 16.15
C ALA A 148 -7.50 -9.55 16.40
N CYS A 149 -7.22 -8.95 17.56
CA CYS A 149 -7.49 -7.54 17.79
C CYS A 149 -6.41 -6.76 17.02
N ALA A 150 -6.71 -5.56 16.53
CA ALA A 150 -5.65 -4.66 16.08
C ALA A 150 -4.69 -4.46 17.26
N THR A 151 -3.52 -5.09 17.21
CA THR A 151 -2.58 -5.04 18.33
C THR A 151 -1.81 -3.75 18.18
N ARG A 152 -2.03 -2.84 19.13
CA ARG A 152 -1.26 -1.62 19.30
C ARG A 152 -0.16 -1.95 20.30
N SER A 153 1.05 -2.15 19.79
CA SER A 153 2.23 -2.32 20.64
C SER A 153 2.95 -0.98 20.68
N SER A 154 2.82 -0.26 21.80
CA SER A 154 3.72 0.87 22.07
C SER A 154 5.11 0.28 22.29
N ALA A 155 6.08 0.67 21.47
CA ALA A 155 7.47 0.49 21.85
C ALA A 155 7.66 1.40 23.06
N CYS A 156 7.84 0.80 24.24
CA CYS A 156 8.14 1.56 25.44
C CYS A 156 9.51 2.22 25.19
N ALA A 157 9.51 3.52 24.89
CA ALA A 157 10.74 4.31 24.85
C ALA A 157 11.35 4.26 26.26
N MET A 158 12.48 3.54 26.38
CA MET A 158 13.37 3.56 27.54
C MET A 158 14.50 4.54 27.29
#